data_AF-A0A844HU93-F1
#
_entry.id   AF-A0A844HU93-F1
#
_cell.length_a   1.000
_cell.length_b   1.000
_cell.length_c   1.000
_cell.angle_alpha   90.00
_cell.angle_beta   90.00
_cell.angle_gamma   90.00
#
_symmetry.space_group_name_H-M   'P 1'
#
loop_
_entity.id
_entity.type
_entity.pdbx_description
1 polymer ?
#
loop_
_entity_poly.entity_id
_entity_poly.type
_entity_poly.pdbx_seq_one_letter_code
_entity_poly.pdbx_strand_id
1 'polypeptide(L)'
;MTVQLSIRQVHGVHKGGTKEYTLTLVEGSMGKLLFRAWGPVGKSGDGKIELAKEDTLDAAVKDRRKGGYDMKYQPVSKITPDKLPAYLTRKHLTLLTDGYLSFLHEDLKLTDVPGAGGGSHSERAAMTDAILKATEEKRREEARVKAAAEEAEQAAALEEMKNAPFFGMF
;
A
#
# COMPACT_ATOMS: atom_id res chain seq x y z
N MET A 1 0.49 17.34 -13.44
CA MET A 1 0.74 17.40 -11.99
C MET A 1 1.82 16.39 -11.66
N THR A 2 2.79 16.71 -10.80
CA THR A 2 3.87 15.76 -10.45
C THR A 2 3.36 14.83 -9.35
N VAL A 3 3.34 13.52 -9.60
CA VAL A 3 2.95 12.54 -8.59
C VAL A 3 3.95 12.59 -7.43
N GLN A 4 3.44 12.70 -6.20
CA GLN A 4 4.25 12.72 -4.98
C GLN A 4 3.87 11.54 -4.09
N LEU A 5 4.89 10.82 -3.61
CA LEU A 5 4.77 9.68 -2.72
C LEU A 5 5.33 10.05 -1.35
N SER A 6 4.74 9.49 -0.29
CA SER A 6 5.29 9.58 1.06
C SER A 6 5.97 8.27 1.43
N ILE A 7 7.17 8.34 2.00
CA ILE A 7 7.95 7.18 2.42
C ILE A 7 8.22 7.25 3.92
N ARG A 8 7.91 6.14 4.61
CA ARG A 8 8.32 5.87 5.98
C ARG A 8 9.19 4.63 6.00
N GLN A 9 10.43 4.75 6.48
CA GLN A 9 11.38 3.64 6.51
C GLN A 9 11.80 3.31 7.94
N VAL A 10 11.95 2.03 8.22
CA VAL A 10 12.47 1.51 9.47
C VAL A 10 13.54 0.48 9.14
N HIS A 11 14.73 0.68 9.69
CA HIS A 11 15.84 -0.26 9.55
C HIS A 11 16.13 -0.87 10.91
N GLY A 12 16.42 -2.16 10.95
CA GLY A 12 16.86 -2.80 12.18
C GLY A 12 17.86 -3.91 11.97
N VAL A 13 18.68 -4.11 12.99
CA VAL A 13 19.72 -5.13 13.04
C VAL A 13 19.38 -6.11 14.15
N HIS A 14 19.49 -7.40 13.86
CA HIS A 14 19.28 -8.45 14.85
C HIS A 14 20.35 -8.38 15.94
N LYS A 15 20.02 -8.72 17.19
CA LYS A 15 20.98 -8.75 18.33
C LYS A 15 22.28 -9.50 18.06
N GLY A 16 22.24 -10.50 17.16
CA GLY A 16 23.42 -11.23 16.72
C GLY A 16 24.32 -10.50 15.72
N GLY A 17 24.00 -9.27 15.30
CA GLY A 17 24.82 -8.41 14.44
C GLY A 17 24.96 -8.87 12.98
N THR A 18 24.45 -10.05 12.63
CA THR A 18 24.68 -10.68 11.32
C THR A 18 23.51 -10.54 10.35
N LYS A 19 22.33 -10.15 10.84
CA LYS A 19 21.12 -10.03 10.03
C LYS A 19 20.53 -8.64 10.17
N GLU A 20 20.09 -8.10 9.04
CA GLU A 20 19.35 -6.84 8.96
C GLU A 20 17.94 -7.08 8.42
N TYR A 21 17.07 -6.14 8.76
CA TYR A 21 15.70 -6.10 8.31
C TYR A 21 15.33 -4.65 8.00
N THR A 22 14.76 -4.41 6.83
CA THR A 22 14.29 -3.08 6.42
C THR A 22 12.82 -3.16 6.05
N LEU A 23 12.03 -2.25 6.63
CA LEU A 23 10.62 -2.03 6.33
C LEU A 23 10.51 -0.66 5.67
N THR A 24 10.02 -0.60 4.43
CA THR A 24 9.75 0.66 3.74
C THR A 24 8.27 0.71 3.39
N LEU A 25 7.52 1.62 4.00
CA LEU A 25 6.14 1.90 3.65
C LEU A 25 6.11 3.06 2.65
N VAL A 26 5.50 2.83 1.50
CA VAL A 26 5.26 3.84 0.46
C VAL A 26 3.77 4.12 0.40
N GLU A 27 3.40 5.39 0.46
CA GLU A 27 2.02 5.85 0.43
C GLU A 27 1.81 6.78 -0.76
N GLY A 28 0.80 6.48 -1.57
CA GLY A 28 0.34 7.33 -2.67
C GLY A 28 -1.07 7.86 -2.40
N SER A 29 -1.69 8.46 -3.41
CA SER A 29 -3.04 9.02 -3.30
C SER A 29 -4.13 7.95 -3.18
N MET A 30 -3.89 6.75 -3.71
CA MET A 30 -4.89 5.66 -3.75
C MET A 30 -4.66 4.56 -2.71
N GLY A 31 -3.41 4.37 -2.27
CA GLY A 31 -3.08 3.21 -1.48
C GLY A 31 -1.70 3.25 -0.83
N LYS A 32 -1.39 2.22 -0.05
CA LYS A 32 -0.13 2.05 0.67
C LYS A 32 0.48 0.67 0.40
N LEU A 33 1.78 0.62 0.15
CA LEU A 33 2.54 -0.60 -0.04
C LEU A 33 3.64 -0.73 1.01
N LEU A 34 3.77 -1.91 1.59
CA LEU A 34 4.86 -2.24 2.49
C LEU A 34 5.88 -3.14 1.78
N PHE A 35 7.12 -2.66 1.72
CA PHE A 35 8.27 -3.38 1.23
C PHE A 35 9.06 -3.92 2.41
N ARG A 36 9.27 -5.23 2.45
CA ARG A 36 10.03 -5.91 3.50
C ARG A 36 11.29 -6.51 2.89
N ALA A 37 12.46 -6.13 3.37
CA ALA A 37 13.72 -6.76 3.02
C ALA A 37 14.38 -7.37 4.26
N TRP A 38 15.02 -8.53 4.11
CA TRP A 38 15.78 -9.18 5.17
C TRP A 38 16.95 -9.96 4.61
N GLY A 39 18.04 -10.03 5.36
CA GLY A 39 19.21 -10.78 4.93
C GLY A 39 20.42 -10.55 5.81
N PRO A 40 21.59 -11.07 5.40
CA PRO A 40 22.84 -10.76 6.06
C PRO A 40 23.16 -9.27 5.93
N VAL A 41 23.75 -8.67 6.96
CA VAL A 41 24.19 -7.27 6.94
C VAL A 41 25.09 -7.02 5.74
N GLY A 42 24.78 -5.98 4.96
CA GLY A 42 25.57 -5.58 3.78
C GLY A 42 25.39 -6.47 2.54
N LYS A 43 24.43 -7.42 2.53
CA LYS A 43 24.13 -8.25 1.36
C LYS A 43 22.73 -7.99 0.83
N SER A 44 22.55 -8.21 -0.48
CA SER A 44 21.24 -8.27 -1.11
C SER A 44 20.53 -9.54 -0.67
N GLY A 45 19.82 -9.48 0.46
CA GLY A 45 19.01 -10.57 0.98
C GLY A 45 17.75 -10.84 0.14
N ASP A 46 16.71 -11.31 0.81
CA ASP A 46 15.38 -11.50 0.23
C ASP A 46 14.48 -10.30 0.49
N GLY A 47 13.38 -10.24 -0.24
CA GLY A 47 12.36 -9.23 -0.01
C GLY A 47 10.97 -9.61 -0.51
N LYS A 48 9.98 -8.84 -0.04
CA LYS A 48 8.55 -9.04 -0.34
C LYS A 48 7.85 -7.68 -0.43
N ILE A 49 6.85 -7.60 -1.32
CA ILE A 49 5.94 -6.46 -1.45
C ILE A 49 4.55 -6.93 -1.03
N GLU A 50 3.86 -6.14 -0.22
CA GLU A 50 2.50 -6.43 0.23
C GLU A 50 1.66 -5.14 0.34
N LEU A 51 0.35 -5.27 0.13
CA LEU A 51 -0.58 -4.17 0.33
C LEU A 51 -0.66 -3.86 1.83
N ALA A 52 -0.62 -2.58 2.19
CA ALA A 52 -0.57 -2.13 3.57
C ALA A 52 -1.84 -1.37 3.97
N LYS A 53 -2.24 -1.55 5.23
CA LYS A 53 -3.21 -0.71 5.95
C LYS A 53 -2.43 0.26 6.87
N GLU A 54 -3.12 1.22 7.50
CA GLU A 54 -2.48 2.25 8.33
C GLU A 54 -1.53 1.69 9.40
N ASP A 55 -1.95 0.66 10.14
CA ASP A 55 -1.19 0.11 11.27
C ASP A 55 -0.18 -0.97 10.87
N THR A 56 -0.07 -1.29 9.58
CA THR A 56 0.71 -2.47 9.14
C THR A 56 2.20 -2.29 9.42
N LEU A 57 2.72 -1.06 9.31
CA LEU A 57 4.12 -0.76 9.60
C LEU A 57 4.44 -0.95 11.08
N ASP A 58 3.66 -0.34 11.98
CA ASP A 58 3.93 -0.41 13.42
C ASP A 58 3.72 -1.82 13.97
N ALA A 59 2.73 -2.56 13.45
CA ALA A 59 2.56 -3.98 13.73
C ALA A 59 3.79 -4.80 13.31
N ALA A 60 4.32 -4.56 12.10
CA ALA A 60 5.53 -5.23 11.62
C ALA A 60 6.77 -4.86 12.45
N VAL A 61 6.92 -3.61 12.86
CA VAL A 61 8.01 -3.17 13.74
C VAL A 61 7.92 -3.87 15.09
N LYS A 62 6.73 -3.93 15.70
CA LYS A 62 6.51 -4.59 16.99
C LYS A 62 6.83 -6.09 16.91
N ASP A 63 6.43 -6.76 15.83
CA ASP A 63 6.77 -8.16 15.57
C ASP A 63 8.29 -8.37 15.49
N ARG A 64 8.99 -7.56 14.70
CA ARG A 64 10.46 -7.69 14.55
C ARG A 64 11.22 -7.37 15.84
N ARG A 65 10.75 -6.40 16.63
CA ARG A 65 11.33 -6.10 17.96
C ARG A 65 11.24 -7.31 18.90
N LYS A 66 10.11 -8.02 18.91
CA LYS A 66 9.97 -9.27 19.67
C LYS A 66 10.94 -10.34 19.17
N GLY A 67 11.18 -10.38 17.86
CA GLY A 67 12.16 -11.25 17.21
C GLY A 67 13.63 -10.86 17.43
N GLY A 68 13.93 -9.92 18.34
CA GLY A 68 15.31 -9.55 18.68
C GLY A 68 15.97 -8.58 17.71
N TYR A 69 15.21 -7.84 16.92
CA TYR A 69 15.74 -6.75 16.09
C TYR A 69 15.66 -5.41 16.84
N ASP A 70 16.76 -4.64 16.81
CA ASP A 70 16.75 -3.23 17.20
C ASP A 70 16.29 -2.38 16.02
N MET A 71 15.01 -1.97 16.02
CA MET A 71 14.35 -1.28 14.91
C MET A 71 14.34 0.23 15.12
N LYS A 72 14.96 0.98 14.18
CA LYS A 72 15.10 2.44 14.18
C LYS A 72 14.36 3.07 13.01
N TYR A 73 13.52 4.06 13.34
CA TYR A 73 12.78 4.83 12.35
C TYR A 73 13.70 5.84 11.66
N GLN A 74 13.54 5.97 10.35
CA GLN A 74 14.17 7.01 9.54
C GLN A 74 13.19 8.18 9.34
N PRO A 75 13.69 9.39 9.05
CA PRO A 75 12.85 10.53 8.75
C PRO A 75 11.88 10.25 7.59
N VAL A 76 10.64 10.71 7.75
CA VAL A 76 9.62 10.61 6.70
C VAL A 76 10.05 11.49 5.53
N SER A 77 10.06 10.92 4.33
CA SER A 77 10.47 11.62 3.10
C SER A 77 9.31 11.69 2.13
N LYS A 78 9.06 12.86 1.53
CA LYS A 78 8.17 12.97 0.37
C LYS A 78 9.02 12.98 -0.89
N ILE A 79 8.73 12.08 -1.81
CA ILE A 79 9.56 11.85 -2.99
C ILE A 79 8.73 11.80 -4.27
N THR A 80 9.40 11.99 -5.39
CA THR A 80 8.88 11.64 -6.71
C THR A 80 9.20 10.17 -7.03
N PRO A 81 8.42 9.51 -7.90
CA PRO A 81 8.59 8.08 -8.23
C PRO A 81 9.98 7.70 -8.72
N ASP A 82 10.66 8.59 -9.45
CA ASP A 82 12.03 8.39 -9.95
C ASP A 82 13.07 8.23 -8.83
N LYS A 83 12.74 8.65 -7.60
CA LYS A 83 13.58 8.51 -6.42
C LYS A 83 13.30 7.23 -5.62
N LEU A 84 12.26 6.45 -5.95
CA LEU A 84 11.99 5.16 -5.30
C LEU A 84 13.20 4.22 -5.25
N PRO A 85 14.05 4.11 -6.28
CA PRO A 85 15.24 3.26 -6.24
C PRO A 85 16.24 3.60 -5.13
N ALA A 86 16.22 4.83 -4.59
CA ALA A 86 17.09 5.20 -3.48
C ALA A 86 16.64 4.60 -2.13
N TYR A 87 15.39 4.18 -2.01
CA TYR A 87 14.78 3.68 -0.76
C TYR A 87 14.45 2.19 -0.79
N LEU A 88 14.55 1.57 -1.96
CA LEU A 88 14.18 0.18 -2.21
C LEU A 88 15.43 -0.63 -2.55
N THR A 89 15.45 -1.89 -2.09
CA THR A 89 16.51 -2.82 -2.49
C THR A 89 16.34 -3.21 -3.95
N ARG A 90 17.42 -3.69 -4.58
CA ARG A 90 17.38 -4.20 -5.97
C ARG A 90 16.32 -5.31 -6.16
N LYS A 91 16.11 -6.14 -5.13
CA LYS A 91 15.07 -7.18 -5.12
C LYS A 91 13.67 -6.57 -5.17
N HIS A 92 13.39 -5.55 -4.37
CA HIS A 92 12.10 -4.83 -4.44
C HIS A 92 11.86 -4.24 -5.83
N LEU A 93 12.87 -3.61 -6.44
CA LEU A 93 12.75 -3.06 -7.79
C LEU A 93 12.46 -4.13 -8.85
N THR A 94 12.99 -5.34 -8.66
CA THR A 94 12.75 -6.48 -9.55
C THR A 94 11.34 -7.05 -9.40
N LEU A 95 10.80 -7.05 -8.18
CA LEU A 95 9.46 -7.52 -7.85
C LEU A 95 8.35 -6.49 -8.13
N LEU A 96 8.71 -5.24 -8.33
CA LEU A 96 7.76 -4.16 -8.60
C LEU A 96 7.06 -4.40 -9.96
N THR A 97 5.75 -4.16 -9.98
CA THR A 97 4.90 -4.31 -11.17
C THR A 97 4.09 -3.03 -11.38
N ASP A 98 3.56 -2.84 -12.59
CA ASP A 98 2.62 -1.74 -12.87
C ASP A 98 1.40 -1.81 -11.94
N GLY A 99 0.90 -3.01 -11.62
CA GLY A 99 -0.23 -3.16 -10.70
C GLY A 99 0.04 -2.60 -9.29
N TYR A 100 1.25 -2.78 -8.76
CA TYR A 100 1.64 -2.15 -7.49
C TYR A 100 1.71 -0.62 -7.61
N LEU A 101 2.24 -0.11 -8.71
CA LEU A 101 2.37 1.32 -8.93
C LEU A 101 1.02 2.00 -9.14
N SER A 102 0.14 1.42 -9.96
CA SER A 102 -1.23 1.87 -10.15
C SER A 102 -2.07 1.80 -8.87
N PHE A 103 -1.73 0.91 -7.92
CA PHE A 103 -2.34 0.88 -6.59
C PHE A 103 -1.92 2.07 -5.71
N LEU A 104 -0.73 2.61 -5.90
CA LEU A 104 -0.29 3.82 -5.21
C LEU A 104 -0.92 5.08 -5.84
N HIS A 105 -0.97 5.14 -7.17
CA HIS A 105 -1.56 6.25 -7.92
C HIS A 105 -1.89 5.79 -9.36
N GLU A 106 -3.04 6.18 -9.91
CA GLU A 106 -3.57 5.67 -11.19
C GLU A 106 -2.59 5.78 -12.38
N ASP A 107 -1.91 6.92 -12.50
CA ASP A 107 -1.00 7.20 -13.61
C ASP A 107 0.42 6.60 -13.47
N LEU A 108 0.77 6.00 -12.33
CA LEU A 108 2.13 5.50 -12.12
C LEU A 108 2.39 4.19 -12.88
N LYS A 109 3.53 4.17 -13.59
CA LYS A 109 4.01 3.02 -14.35
C LYS A 109 5.47 2.72 -14.02
N LEU A 110 5.92 1.51 -14.34
CA LEU A 110 7.31 1.08 -14.15
C LEU A 110 8.31 1.97 -14.89
N THR A 111 7.91 2.59 -16.01
CA THR A 111 8.73 3.56 -16.75
C THR A 111 9.11 4.78 -15.92
N ASP A 112 8.32 5.12 -14.91
CA ASP A 112 8.56 6.24 -14.01
C ASP A 112 9.56 5.90 -12.88
N VAL A 113 9.92 4.61 -12.75
CA VAL A 113 10.80 4.09 -11.70
C VAL A 113 12.05 3.46 -12.35
N PRO A 114 13.17 4.20 -12.46
CA PRO A 114 14.39 3.71 -13.09
C PRO A 114 14.89 2.39 -12.47
N GLY A 115 15.13 1.38 -13.31
CA GLY A 115 15.65 0.09 -12.86
C GLY A 115 14.62 -0.84 -12.22
N ALA A 116 13.33 -0.49 -12.23
CA ALA A 116 12.25 -1.40 -11.86
C ALA A 116 11.87 -2.36 -13.01
N GLY A 117 11.26 -3.50 -12.67
CA GLY A 117 10.69 -4.42 -13.67
C GLY A 117 11.67 -5.43 -14.27
N GLY A 118 12.77 -5.75 -13.57
CA GLY A 118 13.78 -6.73 -14.03
C GLY A 118 13.37 -8.21 -13.97
N GLY A 119 12.14 -8.55 -13.55
CA GLY A 119 11.65 -9.94 -13.46
C GLY A 119 11.24 -10.54 -14.81
N SER A 120 11.12 -11.86 -14.91
CA SER A 120 10.60 -12.51 -16.12
C SER A 120 9.13 -12.07 -16.38
N HIS A 121 8.70 -12.05 -17.65
CA HIS A 121 7.36 -11.54 -18.03
C HIS A 121 6.21 -12.36 -17.39
N SER A 122 6.43 -13.66 -17.18
CA SER A 122 5.43 -14.58 -16.60
C SER A 122 5.17 -14.35 -15.11
N GLU A 123 6.20 -14.04 -14.33
CA GLU A 123 6.05 -13.72 -12.89
C GLU A 123 5.32 -12.38 -12.69
N ARG A 124 5.56 -11.43 -13.61
CA ARG A 124 4.90 -10.11 -13.60
C ARG A 124 3.41 -10.20 -13.92
N ALA A 125 3.01 -11.00 -14.90
CA ALA A 125 1.60 -11.15 -15.29
C ALA A 125 0.76 -11.76 -14.15
N ALA A 126 1.25 -12.84 -13.52
CA ALA A 126 0.53 -13.51 -12.44
C ALA A 126 0.35 -12.62 -11.19
N MET A 127 1.36 -11.83 -10.82
CA MET A 127 1.26 -10.87 -9.72
C MET A 127 0.35 -9.69 -10.04
N THR A 128 0.40 -9.17 -11.27
CA THR A 128 -0.42 -8.02 -11.68
C THR A 128 -1.90 -8.37 -11.68
N ASP A 129 -2.28 -9.55 -12.17
CA ASP A 129 -3.66 -10.03 -12.15
C ASP A 129 -4.20 -10.22 -10.73
N ALA A 130 -3.38 -10.74 -9.81
CA ALA A 130 -3.78 -10.93 -8.42
C ALA A 130 -4.04 -9.57 -7.71
N ILE A 131 -3.21 -8.56 -7.99
CA ILE A 131 -3.36 -7.22 -7.42
C ILE A 131 -4.55 -6.49 -8.04
N LEU A 132 -4.72 -6.56 -9.36
CA LEU A 132 -5.88 -5.98 -10.05
C LEU A 132 -7.17 -6.58 -9.49
N LYS A 133 -7.27 -7.91 -9.36
CA LYS A 133 -8.44 -8.57 -8.76
C LYS A 133 -8.71 -8.14 -7.33
N ALA A 134 -7.69 -8.07 -6.47
CA ALA A 134 -7.86 -7.60 -5.09
C ALA A 134 -8.31 -6.12 -5.02
N THR A 135 -7.88 -5.30 -5.99
CA THR A 135 -8.26 -3.88 -6.06
C THR A 135 -9.67 -3.71 -6.63
N GLU A 136 -10.04 -4.53 -7.60
CA GLU A 136 -11.39 -4.56 -8.19
C GLU A 136 -12.42 -5.09 -7.20
N GLU A 137 -12.09 -6.10 -6.39
CA GLU A 137 -12.94 -6.56 -5.28
C GLU A 137 -13.18 -5.45 -4.26
N LYS A 138 -12.14 -4.71 -3.86
CA LYS A 138 -12.32 -3.55 -2.97
C LYS A 138 -13.22 -2.47 -3.57
N ARG A 139 -13.04 -2.13 -4.84
CA ARG A 139 -13.92 -1.15 -5.52
C ARG A 139 -15.36 -1.64 -5.60
N ARG A 140 -15.58 -2.94 -5.86
CA ARG A 140 -16.92 -3.53 -5.89
C ARG A 140 -17.56 -3.55 -4.51
N GLU A 141 -16.79 -3.81 -3.47
CA GLU A 141 -17.28 -3.80 -2.09
C GLU A 141 -17.59 -2.38 -1.60
N GLU A 142 -16.73 -1.40 -1.88
CA GLU A 142 -17.00 0.02 -1.63
C GLU A 142 -18.22 0.53 -2.41
N ALA A 143 -18.39 0.11 -3.67
CA ALA A 143 -19.57 0.44 -4.47
C ALA A 143 -20.85 -0.20 -3.90
N ARG A 144 -20.78 -1.44 -3.40
CA ARG A 144 -21.91 -2.08 -2.71
C ARG A 144 -22.27 -1.40 -1.41
N VAL A 145 -21.28 -0.99 -0.62
CA VAL A 145 -21.52 -0.24 0.64
C VAL A 145 -22.12 1.13 0.36
N LYS A 146 -21.67 1.84 -0.68
CA LYS A 146 -22.31 3.10 -1.11
C LYS A 146 -23.75 2.89 -1.59
N ALA A 147 -23.99 1.89 -2.43
CA ALA A 147 -25.34 1.59 -2.91
C ALA A 147 -26.29 1.20 -1.75
N ALA A 148 -25.81 0.43 -0.77
CA ALA A 148 -26.58 0.07 0.41
C ALA A 148 -26.84 1.27 1.35
N ALA A 149 -25.88 2.19 1.46
CA ALA A 149 -26.06 3.43 2.22
C ALA A 149 -27.07 4.39 1.55
N GLU A 150 -27.04 4.50 0.22
CA GLU A 150 -28.00 5.31 -0.55
C GLU A 150 -29.42 4.74 -0.52
N GLU A 151 -29.58 3.40 -0.57
CA GLU A 151 -30.90 2.76 -0.39
C GLU A 151 -31.45 2.97 1.03
N ALA A 152 -30.59 2.94 2.05
CA ALA A 152 -31.00 3.21 3.43
C ALA A 152 -31.42 4.67 3.65
N GLU A 153 -30.71 5.65 3.07
CA GLU A 153 -31.11 7.06 3.10
C GLU A 153 -32.41 7.31 2.33
N GLN A 154 -32.59 6.70 1.16
CA GLN A 154 -33.82 6.84 0.39
C GLN A 154 -35.03 6.20 1.11
N ALA A 155 -34.83 5.05 1.77
CA ALA A 155 -35.86 4.42 2.58
C ALA A 155 -36.25 5.27 3.81
N ALA A 156 -35.28 5.87 4.50
CA ALA A 156 -35.53 6.77 5.62
C ALA A 156 -36.24 8.07 5.20
N ALA A 157 -35.85 8.67 4.07
CA ALA A 157 -36.49 9.86 3.51
C ALA A 157 -37.95 9.59 3.08
N LEU A 158 -38.24 8.39 2.57
CA LEU A 158 -39.60 7.95 2.24
C LEU A 158 -40.47 7.68 3.48
N GLU A 159 -39.90 7.26 4.61
CA GLU A 159 -40.61 7.15 5.88
C GLU A 159 -40.88 8.53 6.50
N GLU A 160 -39.94 9.49 6.43
CA GLU A 160 -40.20 10.87 6.87
C GLU A 160 -41.29 11.56 6.02
N MET A 161 -41.33 11.32 4.70
CA MET A 161 -42.43 11.80 3.84
C MET A 161 -43.78 11.18 4.16
N LYS A 162 -43.82 9.93 4.68
CA LYS A 162 -45.07 9.27 5.11
C LYS A 162 -45.52 9.65 6.51
N ASN A 163 -44.60 10.10 7.37
CA ASN A 163 -44.87 10.56 8.74
C ASN A 163 -45.00 12.08 8.87
N ALA A 164 -44.87 12.85 7.79
CA ALA A 164 -45.24 14.25 7.78
C ALA A 164 -46.75 14.35 8.07
N PRO A 165 -47.16 14.97 9.19
CA PRO A 165 -48.56 15.03 9.54
C PRO A 165 -49.26 15.94 8.53
N PHE A 166 -50.39 15.45 8.03
CA PHE A 166 -51.38 16.19 7.26
C PHE A 166 -51.87 17.39 8.08
N PHE A 167 -51.12 18.49 8.09
CA PHE A 167 -51.53 19.76 8.69
C PHE A 167 -51.40 20.87 7.66
N GLY A 168 -52.55 21.31 7.15
CA GLY A 168 -52.74 22.72 6.77
C GLY A 168 -53.14 23.00 5.33
N MET A 169 -54.41 22.75 4.99
CA MET A 169 -55.28 23.56 4.10
C MET A 169 -56.67 22.89 4.22
N PHE A 170 -57.67 23.38 4.96
CA PHE A 170 -58.31 24.70 4.87
C PHE A 170 -58.37 25.26 3.45
#